data_AF-A0A1T5BWJ9-F1
#
_entry.id   AF-A0A1T5BWJ9-F1
#
_cell.length_a   1.000
_cell.length_b   1.000
_cell.length_c   1.000
_cell.angle_alpha   90.00
_cell.angle_beta   90.00
_cell.angle_gamma   90.00
#
_symmetry.space_group_name_H-M   'P 1'
#
loop_
_entity.id
_entity.type
_entity.pdbx_description
1 polymer ?
#
loop_
_entity_poly.entity_id
_entity_poly.type
_entity_poly.pdbx_seq_one_letter_code
_entity_poly.pdbx_strand_id
1 'polypeptide(L)'
;MTLYVRYLAWLHATPKPDPRSNRGKKADDQPKVSRIKRMKLGKSLPPMPPNPAPHIVDWLMEMGFIVTTGGAPSPIGMVEIDAWCRRTHIDLPPFESRLLARLSKAYLAESVRAESETAPPPWRAPITRRDIELEEERLRMVLG
;
A
#
# COMPACT_ATOMS: atom_id res chain seq x y z
N MET A 1 13.03 -1.75 -1.78
CA MET A 1 11.97 -1.26 -2.68
C MET A 1 10.71 -2.11 -2.66
N THR A 2 10.77 -3.44 -2.83
CA THR A 2 9.56 -4.30 -2.75
C THR A 2 8.78 -4.11 -1.45
N LEU A 3 9.49 -3.99 -0.33
CA LEU A 3 8.88 -3.71 0.97
C LEU A 3 8.09 -2.39 0.99
N TYR A 4 8.63 -1.34 0.36
CA TYR A 4 7.96 -0.05 0.21
C TYR A 4 6.65 -0.18 -0.56
N VAL A 5 6.70 -0.82 -1.72
CA VAL A 5 5.53 -0.98 -2.60
C VAL A 5 4.47 -1.87 -1.93
N ARG A 6 4.88 -2.92 -1.21
CA ARG A 6 3.96 -3.74 -0.41
C ARG A 6 3.30 -2.94 0.72
N TYR A 7 4.08 -2.15 1.45
CA TYR A 7 3.54 -1.30 2.52
C TYR A 7 2.58 -0.25 1.96
N LEU A 8 2.90 0.34 0.81
CA LEU A 8 2.01 1.25 0.09
C LEU A 8 0.71 0.56 -0.34
N ALA A 9 0.78 -0.66 -0.88
CA ALA A 9 -0.40 -1.47 -1.21
C ALA A 9 -1.29 -1.73 0.03
N TRP A 10 -0.67 -2.07 1.15
CA TRP A 10 -1.38 -2.28 2.42
C TRP A 10 -2.09 -1.01 2.90
N LEU A 11 -1.44 0.15 2.76
CA LEU A 11 -2.01 1.47 3.07
C LEU A 11 -3.18 1.84 2.15
N HIS A 12 -3.09 1.51 0.85
CA HIS A 12 -4.13 1.78 -0.14
C HIS A 12 -5.32 0.82 -0.06
N ALA A 13 -5.13 -0.38 0.48
CA ALA A 13 -6.20 -1.37 0.60
C ALA A 13 -7.35 -0.88 1.50
N THR A 14 -8.56 -1.30 1.15
CA THR A 14 -9.80 -1.09 1.90
C THR A 14 -10.12 -2.36 2.70
N PRO A 15 -9.89 -2.37 4.02
CA PRO A 15 -10.11 -3.55 4.85
C PRO A 15 -11.56 -4.01 4.81
N LYS A 16 -11.77 -5.28 4.48
CA LYS A 16 -13.05 -5.98 4.52
C LYS A 16 -13.13 -6.73 5.85
N PRO A 17 -14.13 -6.44 6.70
CA PRO A 17 -14.35 -7.18 7.94
C PRO A 17 -14.70 -8.64 7.64
N ASP A 18 -14.44 -9.54 8.60
CA ASP A 18 -14.80 -10.95 8.48
C ASP A 18 -16.31 -11.09 8.22
N PRO A 19 -16.74 -11.74 7.12
CA PRO A 19 -18.16 -11.91 6.78
C PRO A 19 -18.98 -12.61 7.88
N ARG A 20 -18.34 -13.42 8.74
CA ARG A 20 -19.02 -14.09 9.86
C ARG A 20 -19.33 -13.16 11.03
N SER A 21 -18.61 -12.03 11.14
CA SER A 21 -18.84 -11.06 12.20
C SER A 21 -20.10 -10.22 11.95
N ASN A 22 -20.72 -9.69 13.02
CA ASN A 22 -21.84 -8.76 12.89
C ASN A 22 -21.50 -7.51 12.06
N ARG A 23 -20.22 -7.12 12.07
CA ARG A 23 -19.71 -6.01 11.25
C ARG A 23 -19.58 -6.40 9.78
N GLY A 24 -19.17 -7.64 9.50
CA GLY A 24 -19.14 -8.24 8.17
C GLY A 24 -20.50 -8.23 7.48
N LYS A 25 -21.55 -8.58 8.24
CA LYS A 25 -22.93 -8.58 7.74
C LYS A 25 -23.45 -7.19 7.34
N LYS A 26 -22.84 -6.12 7.86
CA LYS A 26 -23.18 -4.71 7.56
C LYS A 26 -22.08 -3.99 6.76
N ALA A 27 -21.15 -4.74 6.18
CA ALA A 27 -19.97 -4.16 5.55
C ALA A 27 -20.30 -3.43 4.25
N ASP A 28 -21.30 -3.91 3.50
CA ASP A 28 -21.72 -3.28 2.24
C ASP A 28 -22.42 -1.93 2.43
N ASP A 29 -23.03 -1.70 3.60
CA ASP A 29 -23.68 -0.43 3.95
C ASP A 29 -22.68 0.63 4.43
N GLN A 30 -21.44 0.24 4.75
CA GLN A 30 -20.42 1.15 5.28
C GLN A 30 -19.53 1.73 4.17
N PRO A 31 -19.10 3.00 4.31
CA PRO A 31 -18.19 3.60 3.35
C PRO A 31 -16.86 2.82 3.33
N LYS A 32 -16.43 2.43 2.13
CA LYS A 32 -15.13 1.76 1.91
C LYS A 32 -14.00 2.78 2.07
N VAL A 33 -13.37 2.80 3.24
CA VAL A 33 -12.26 3.72 3.57
C VAL A 33 -10.94 2.95 3.59
N SER A 34 -9.95 3.41 2.84
CA SER A 34 -8.59 2.84 2.85
C SER A 34 -7.86 3.11 4.17
N ARG A 35 -6.86 2.30 4.50
CA ARG A 35 -6.07 2.49 5.74
C ARG A 35 -5.42 3.88 5.80
N ILE A 36 -4.85 4.35 4.70
CA ILE A 36 -4.24 5.69 4.63
C ILE A 36 -5.27 6.80 4.86
N LYS A 37 -6.49 6.66 4.33
CA LYS A 37 -7.56 7.65 4.53
C LYS A 37 -8.05 7.66 5.98
N ARG A 38 -8.15 6.50 6.62
CA ARG A 38 -8.44 6.39 8.07
C ARG A 38 -7.36 7.07 8.92
N MET A 39 -6.09 6.85 8.61
CA MET A 39 -4.96 7.46 9.32
C MET A 39 -4.96 8.99 9.18
N LYS A 40 -5.17 9.50 7.96
CA LYS A 40 -5.28 10.95 7.68
C LYS A 40 -6.46 11.58 8.43
N LEU A 41 -7.60 10.90 8.51
CA LEU A 41 -8.75 11.37 9.31
C LEU A 41 -8.39 11.48 10.80
N GLY A 42 -7.59 10.55 11.32
CA GLY A 42 -7.01 10.61 12.66
C GLY A 42 -5.82 11.56 12.81
N LYS A 43 -5.54 12.43 11.82
CA LYS A 43 -4.38 13.35 11.79
C LYS A 43 -3.03 12.67 11.99
N SER A 44 -2.91 11.40 11.62
CA SER A 44 -1.67 10.62 11.67
C SER A 44 -1.15 10.37 10.26
N LEU A 45 0.14 10.61 10.04
CA LEU A 45 0.82 10.22 8.80
C LEU A 45 1.54 8.90 9.04
N PRO A 46 1.34 7.87 8.19
CA PRO A 46 2.06 6.62 8.34
C PRO A 46 3.56 6.86 8.09
N PRO A 47 4.45 6.34 8.96
CA PRO A 47 5.86 6.28 8.62
C PRO A 47 6.03 5.41 7.37
N MET A 48 6.98 5.74 6.50
CA MET A 48 7.25 4.97 5.29
C MET A 48 8.59 4.22 5.43
N PRO A 49 8.70 2.99 4.91
CA PRO A 49 9.98 2.29 4.88
C PRO A 49 10.99 3.03 4.00
N PRO A 50 12.31 2.83 4.19
CA PRO A 50 13.32 3.43 3.34
C PRO A 50 13.16 3.04 1.87
N ASN A 51 13.24 4.04 0.98
CA ASN A 51 13.18 3.84 -0.48
C ASN A 51 14.49 4.29 -1.15
N PRO A 52 15.36 3.36 -1.58
CA PRO A 52 16.64 3.71 -2.19
C PRO A 52 16.52 4.30 -3.61
N ALA A 53 15.38 4.15 -4.29
CA ALA A 53 15.16 4.76 -5.60
C ALA A 53 13.71 5.30 -5.71
N PRO A 54 13.47 6.52 -5.20
CA PRO A 54 12.17 7.18 -5.26
C PRO A 54 11.58 7.26 -6.67
N HIS A 55 12.40 7.67 -7.65
CA HIS A 55 12.00 7.86 -9.04
C HIS A 55 11.33 6.62 -9.67
N ILE A 56 11.81 5.40 -9.40
CA ILE A 56 11.17 4.16 -9.90
C ILE A 56 9.76 4.01 -9.36
N VAL A 57 9.54 4.36 -8.09
CA VAL A 57 8.22 4.28 -7.47
C VAL A 57 7.32 5.40 -7.98
N ASP A 58 7.88 6.59 -8.23
CA ASP A 58 7.15 7.71 -8.83
C ASP A 58 6.68 7.37 -10.25
N TRP A 59 7.54 6.75 -11.08
CA TRP A 59 7.15 6.24 -12.40
C TRP A 59 6.05 5.17 -12.30
N LEU A 60 6.16 4.26 -11.34
CA LEU A 60 5.14 3.24 -11.11
C LEU A 60 3.80 3.86 -10.65
N MET A 61 3.86 4.93 -9.86
CA MET A 61 2.70 5.69 -9.41
C MET A 61 2.03 6.44 -10.57
N GLU A 62 2.83 7.05 -11.44
CA GLU A 62 2.36 7.73 -12.66
C GLU A 62 1.65 6.75 -13.61
N MET A 63 2.18 5.53 -13.75
CA MET A 63 1.54 4.45 -14.52
C MET A 63 0.30 3.84 -13.85
N GLY A 64 0.09 4.06 -12.54
CA GLY A 64 -1.08 3.58 -11.80
C GLY A 64 -0.93 2.28 -11.00
N PHE A 65 0.30 1.78 -10.79
CA PHE A 65 0.67 0.51 -10.12
C PHE A 65 0.09 -0.79 -10.73
N ILE A 66 -1.15 -0.79 -11.19
CA ILE A 66 -1.90 -1.90 -11.75
C ILE A 66 -2.77 -1.38 -12.90
N VAL A 67 -3.15 -2.27 -13.81
CA VAL A 67 -4.12 -2.00 -14.87
C VAL A 67 -5.35 -2.89 -14.72
N THR A 68 -6.40 -2.59 -15.47
CA THR A 68 -7.56 -3.47 -15.59
C THR A 68 -7.49 -4.21 -16.92
N THR A 69 -7.35 -5.53 -16.88
CA THR A 69 -7.32 -6.38 -18.07
C THR A 69 -8.44 -7.42 -17.96
N GLY A 70 -9.34 -7.46 -18.94
CA GLY A 70 -10.47 -8.40 -18.92
C GLY A 70 -11.42 -8.22 -17.71
N GLY A 71 -11.51 -6.99 -17.17
CA GLY A 71 -12.36 -6.68 -16.00
C GLY A 71 -11.74 -7.03 -14.64
N ALA A 72 -10.52 -7.58 -14.59
CA ALA A 72 -9.81 -7.88 -13.36
C ALA A 72 -8.53 -7.02 -13.22
N PRO A 73 -8.14 -6.68 -11.98
CA PRO A 73 -6.87 -5.99 -11.74
C PRO A 73 -5.70 -6.89 -12.12
N SER A 74 -4.79 -6.37 -12.92
CA SER A 74 -3.60 -7.03 -13.44
C SER A 74 -2.37 -6.15 -13.21
N PRO A 75 -1.18 -6.73 -12.99
CA PRO A 75 0.04 -5.95 -12.87
C PRO A 75 0.38 -5.28 -14.21
N ILE A 76 1.05 -4.13 -14.16
CA ILE A 76 1.62 -3.52 -15.37
C ILE A 76 2.65 -4.47 -16.01
N GLY A 77 2.57 -4.59 -17.33
CA GLY A 77 3.44 -5.42 -18.15
C GLY A 77 4.37 -4.57 -19.01
N MET A 78 5.04 -5.23 -19.96
CA MET A 78 5.96 -4.54 -20.88
C MET A 78 5.24 -3.58 -21.84
N VAL A 79 3.97 -3.85 -22.16
CA VAL A 79 3.17 -3.02 -23.07
C VAL A 79 2.91 -1.65 -22.45
N GLU A 80 2.49 -1.61 -21.18
CA GLU A 80 2.25 -0.36 -20.47
C GLU A 80 3.53 0.42 -20.25
N ILE A 81 4.63 -0.28 -19.90
CA ILE A 81 5.94 0.34 -19.69
C ILE A 81 6.45 0.95 -21.00
N ASP A 82 6.39 0.22 -22.12
CA ASP A 82 6.81 0.71 -23.45
C ASP A 82 5.95 1.90 -23.90
N ALA A 83 4.63 1.84 -23.70
CA ALA A 83 3.74 2.96 -23.97
C ALA A 83 4.10 4.19 -23.13
N TRP A 84 4.38 4.01 -21.83
CA TRP A 84 4.79 5.09 -20.95
C TRP A 84 6.14 5.69 -21.39
N CYS A 85 7.16 4.87 -21.66
CA CYS A 85 8.47 5.34 -22.15
C CYS A 85 8.34 6.17 -23.43
N ARG A 86 7.50 5.75 -24.40
CA ARG A 86 7.27 6.50 -25.64
C ARG A 86 6.61 7.87 -25.40
N ARG A 87 5.79 8.00 -24.35
CA ARG A 87 5.07 9.24 -24.03
C ARG A 87 5.90 10.20 -23.19
N THR A 88 6.75 9.66 -22.31
CA THR A 88 7.61 10.47 -21.42
C THR A 88 8.99 10.73 -22.01
N HIS A 89 9.35 10.05 -23.10
CA HIS A 89 10.69 10.05 -23.69
C HIS A 89 11.79 9.59 -22.72
N ILE A 90 11.42 8.77 -21.72
CA ILE A 90 12.37 8.16 -20.78
C ILE A 90 12.81 6.82 -21.37
N ASP A 91 14.13 6.67 -21.55
CA ASP A 91 14.71 5.39 -21.96
C ASP A 91 15.03 4.55 -20.72
N LEU A 92 14.35 3.41 -20.60
CA LEU A 92 14.51 2.49 -19.47
C LEU A 92 15.37 1.30 -19.87
N PRO A 93 16.48 1.05 -19.14
CA PRO A 93 17.22 -0.19 -19.29
C PRO A 93 16.33 -1.41 -19.05
N PRO A 94 16.59 -2.55 -19.72
CA PRO A 94 15.77 -3.76 -19.57
C PRO A 94 15.64 -4.28 -18.14
N PHE A 95 16.59 -3.99 -17.24
CA PHE A 95 16.49 -4.39 -15.84
C PHE A 95 15.51 -3.52 -15.03
N GLU A 96 15.35 -2.24 -15.39
CA GLU A 96 14.40 -1.32 -14.74
C GLU A 96 12.97 -1.64 -15.16
N SER A 97 12.74 -1.90 -16.44
CA SER A 97 11.43 -2.36 -16.92
C SER A 97 11.01 -3.67 -16.24
N ARG A 98 11.94 -4.62 -16.09
CA ARG A 98 11.69 -5.86 -15.33
C ARG A 98 11.46 -5.59 -13.84
N LEU A 99 12.14 -4.61 -13.26
CA LEU A 99 11.95 -4.19 -11.88
C LEU A 99 10.54 -3.61 -11.67
N LEU A 100 10.10 -2.69 -12.53
CA LEU A 100 8.77 -2.08 -12.50
C LEU A 100 7.66 -3.14 -12.56
N ALA A 101 7.74 -4.05 -13.53
CA ALA A 101 6.79 -5.15 -13.65
C ALA A 101 6.77 -6.06 -12.41
N ARG A 102 7.94 -6.32 -11.80
CA ARG A 102 8.04 -7.09 -10.55
C ARG A 102 7.46 -6.34 -9.35
N LEU A 103 7.69 -5.03 -9.26
CA LEU A 103 7.13 -4.20 -8.19
C LEU A 103 5.61 -4.11 -8.29
N SER A 104 5.07 -3.97 -9.50
CA SER A 104 3.63 -4.03 -9.76
C SER A 104 2.99 -5.35 -9.34
N LYS A 105 3.62 -6.48 -9.70
CA LYS A 105 3.18 -7.80 -9.21
C LYS A 105 3.16 -7.89 -7.69
N ALA A 106 4.20 -7.36 -7.04
CA ALA A 106 4.27 -7.34 -5.58
C ALA A 106 3.21 -6.41 -4.95
N TYR A 107 2.92 -5.28 -5.59
CA TYR A 107 1.84 -4.38 -5.19
C TYR A 107 0.50 -5.09 -5.23
N LEU A 108 0.14 -5.71 -6.35
CA LEU A 108 -1.14 -6.39 -6.54
C LEU A 108 -1.31 -7.57 -5.57
N ALA A 109 -0.27 -8.39 -5.39
CA ALA A 109 -0.32 -9.51 -4.46
C ALA A 109 -0.59 -9.04 -3.03
N GLU A 110 0.06 -7.94 -2.60
CA GLU A 110 -0.16 -7.39 -1.26
C GLU A 110 -1.48 -6.65 -1.16
N SER A 111 -1.97 -5.98 -2.22
CA SER A 111 -3.28 -5.29 -2.18
C SER A 111 -4.40 -6.28 -1.94
N VAL A 112 -4.36 -7.46 -2.59
CA VAL A 112 -5.34 -8.54 -2.37
C VAL A 112 -5.22 -9.09 -0.95
N ARG A 113 -4.01 -9.37 -0.48
CA ARG A 113 -3.78 -9.85 0.89
C ARG A 113 -4.27 -8.86 1.94
N ALA A 114 -4.01 -7.57 1.72
CA ALA A 114 -4.34 -6.48 2.62
C ALA A 114 -5.83 -6.12 2.62
N GLU A 115 -6.66 -6.69 1.74
CA GLU A 115 -8.10 -6.59 1.85
C GLU A 115 -8.61 -7.21 3.16
N SER A 116 -7.94 -8.21 3.73
CA SER A 116 -8.34 -8.73 5.04
C SER A 116 -8.10 -7.68 6.13
N GLU A 117 -9.10 -7.45 6.99
CA GLU A 117 -8.98 -6.51 8.11
C GLU A 117 -7.86 -6.90 9.09
N THR A 118 -7.63 -8.19 9.29
CA THR A 118 -6.61 -8.71 10.19
C THR A 118 -5.23 -8.85 9.53
N ALA A 119 -5.08 -8.44 8.27
CA ALA A 119 -3.79 -8.50 7.58
C ALA A 119 -2.76 -7.59 8.28
N PRO A 120 -1.67 -8.16 8.83
CA PRO A 120 -0.64 -7.37 9.50
C PRO A 120 0.09 -6.49 8.48
N PRO A 121 0.58 -5.30 8.87
CA PRO A 121 1.38 -4.48 8.00
C PRO A 121 2.69 -5.19 7.63
N PRO A 122 3.13 -5.15 6.36
CA PRO A 122 4.35 -5.82 5.92
C PRO A 122 5.64 -5.16 6.47
N TRP A 123 5.54 -3.95 6.99
CA TRP A 123 6.62 -3.20 7.61
C TRP A 123 6.11 -2.47 8.86
N ARG A 124 6.98 -2.34 9.85
CA ARG A 124 6.77 -1.49 11.03
C ARG A 124 7.96 -0.58 11.18
N ALA A 125 7.70 0.68 11.53
CA ALA A 125 8.76 1.60 11.91
C ALA A 125 9.50 1.08 13.15
N PRO A 126 10.80 1.36 13.28
CA PRO A 126 11.51 1.16 14.53
C PRO A 126 10.79 1.91 15.65
N ILE A 127 10.53 1.22 16.76
CA ILE A 127 9.92 1.84 17.94
C ILE A 127 10.99 2.70 18.61
N THR A 128 10.74 4.00 18.74
CA THR A 128 11.65 4.90 19.45
C THR A 128 11.33 4.92 20.94
N ARG A 129 12.29 5.31 21.78
CA ARG A 129 12.02 5.52 23.23
C ARG A 129 10.87 6.50 23.46
N ARG A 130 10.74 7.50 22.59
CA ARG A 130 9.67 8.50 22.68
C ARG A 130 8.30 7.89 22.43
N ASP A 131 8.19 6.95 21.51
CA ASP A 131 6.94 6.22 21.24
C ASP A 131 6.52 5.37 22.44
N ILE A 132 7.50 4.76 23.11
CA ILE A 132 7.28 3.97 24.33
C ILE A 132 6.75 4.87 25.45
N GLU A 133 7.42 6.00 25.72
CA GLU A 133 7.01 6.97 26.75
C GLU A 133 5.58 7.50 26.51
N LEU A 134 5.27 7.87 25.27
CA LEU A 134 3.94 8.38 24.90
C LEU A 134 2.84 7.32 25.09
N GLU A 135 3.11 6.08 24.71
CA GLU A 135 2.13 5.00 24.89
C GLU A 135 1.99 4.63 26.37
N GLU A 136 3.07 4.66 27.16
CA GLU A 136 3.01 4.48 28.61
C GLU A 136 2.19 5.58 29.30
N GLU A 137 2.39 6.85 28.94
CA GLU A 137 1.58 7.97 29.43
C GLU A 137 0.10 7.79 29.10
N ARG A 138 -0.20 7.37 27.85
CA ARG A 138 -1.56 7.08 27.41
C ARG A 138 -2.18 5.92 28.19
N LEU A 139 -1.43 4.84 28.40
CA LEU A 139 -1.89 3.68 29.16
C LEU A 139 -2.14 4.04 30.62
N ARG A 140 -1.28 4.85 31.25
CA ARG A 140 -1.51 5.39 32.61
C ARG A 140 -2.79 6.22 32.68
N MET A 141 -3.05 7.09 31.70
CA MET A 141 -4.31 7.86 31.67
C MET A 141 -5.57 6.96 31.60
N VAL A 142 -5.47 5.78 31.00
CA VAL A 142 -6.62 4.86 30.82
C VAL A 142 -6.74 3.85 31.98
N LEU A 143 -5.63 3.42 32.56
CA LEU A 143 -5.58 2.33 33.55
C LEU A 143 -5.40 2.81 35.00
N GLY A 144 -5.03 4.08 35.24
CA GLY A 144 -4.77 4.65 36.56
C GLY A 144 -3.33 4.44 37.01
#